data_AF-B3CTW9-F1
#
_entry.id   AF-B3CTW9-F1
#
_cell.length_a   1.000
_cell.length_b   1.000
_cell.length_c   1.000
_cell.angle_alpha   90.00
_cell.angle_beta   90.00
_cell.angle_gamma   90.00
#
_symmetry.space_group_name_H-M   'P 1'
#
loop_
_entity.id
_entity.type
_entity.pdbx_description
1 polymer ?
#
loop_
_entity_poly.entity_id
_entity_poly.type
_entity_poly.pdbx_seq_one_letter_code
_entity_poly.pdbx_strand_id
1 'polypeptide(L)'
;MNPEDIALVQEVAELIQNRQHLQARILVKTRGGFSDNNAATSELYSRVPEELALEFVSFCENMENCKNSDRYAALFLNSDFPINEGDYCSHIAMDFYSQGRLNEQTANSVFGGMPVSRAIEATLMNPHNAATGLLNVLLSYAIKTNLRYQCKDKDEESFEAAKIGLCSHWLSIVSVNVDDINDYESKQRISCILENSGNSSKLINLDPGTVHILMFRLLDRNRAESAKLLLDSGLDVGALQKKYSETGWLTILDAAIDRNNYDCAKILVQRGVDIVDDHNNTSSEMKALCNTHQFFKNTGYFKEHKSIPDQMLDESLEISSFITQDKSLRDSCWPALKSSVNSEILLSQMAYEFRCDQSLLPYFMELTQLELSKLNVQSDASAASMDDDSKECSSTIHRDQYIARKSSPSTTDRGLK
;
A
#
# COMPACT_ATOMS: atom_id res chain seq x y z
N MET A 1 24.36 -30.19 -43.03
CA MET A 1 25.12 -29.46 -41.98
C MET A 1 26.25 -30.35 -41.48
N ASN A 2 27.40 -29.74 -41.18
CA ASN A 2 28.49 -30.43 -40.50
C ASN A 2 28.16 -30.59 -38.99
N PRO A 3 28.87 -31.45 -38.24
CA PRO A 3 28.59 -31.66 -36.81
C PRO A 3 28.73 -30.40 -35.94
N GLU A 4 29.61 -29.47 -36.33
CA GLU A 4 29.84 -28.21 -35.60
C GLU A 4 28.65 -27.26 -35.73
N ASP A 5 28.06 -27.13 -36.92
CA ASP A 5 26.85 -26.37 -37.19
C ASP A 5 25.66 -26.94 -36.42
N ILE A 6 25.55 -28.27 -36.30
CA ILE A 6 24.47 -28.93 -35.54
C ILE A 6 24.59 -28.59 -34.05
N ALA A 7 25.82 -28.66 -33.50
CA ALA A 7 26.08 -28.27 -32.11
C ALA A 7 25.78 -26.77 -31.88
N LEU A 8 26.20 -25.90 -32.81
CA LEU A 8 25.91 -24.47 -32.74
C LEU A 8 24.41 -24.18 -32.79
N VAL A 9 23.64 -24.81 -33.70
CA VAL A 9 22.19 -24.64 -33.74
C VAL A 9 21.54 -25.11 -32.45
N GLN A 10 22.03 -26.18 -31.82
CA GLN A 10 21.51 -26.65 -30.53
C GLN A 10 21.72 -25.61 -29.42
N GLU A 11 22.92 -25.03 -29.30
CA GLU A 11 23.21 -23.98 -28.31
C GLU A 11 22.38 -22.71 -28.58
N VAL A 12 22.24 -22.32 -29.84
CA VAL A 12 21.42 -21.18 -30.26
C VAL A 12 19.94 -21.41 -29.95
N ALA A 13 19.43 -22.62 -30.21
CA ALA A 13 18.05 -22.99 -29.92
C ALA A 13 17.75 -22.88 -28.42
N GLU A 14 18.65 -23.33 -27.55
CA GLU A 14 18.51 -23.22 -26.10
C GLU A 14 18.47 -21.75 -25.64
N LEU A 15 19.31 -20.89 -26.21
CA LEU A 15 19.32 -19.47 -25.90
C LEU A 15 18.02 -18.78 -26.36
N ILE A 16 17.49 -19.12 -27.54
CA ILE A 16 16.23 -18.57 -28.06
C ILE A 16 15.03 -19.04 -27.22
N GLN A 17 15.00 -20.31 -26.81
CA GLN A 17 13.96 -20.83 -25.91
C GLN A 17 13.92 -20.04 -24.58
N ASN A 18 15.07 -19.54 -24.12
CA ASN A 18 15.21 -18.70 -22.93
C ASN A 18 15.15 -17.19 -23.21
N ARG A 19 14.78 -16.79 -24.45
CA ARG A 19 14.71 -15.40 -24.91
C ARG A 19 16.01 -14.60 -24.72
N GLN A 20 17.15 -15.29 -24.75
CA GLN A 20 18.51 -14.74 -24.68
C GLN A 20 19.05 -14.46 -26.08
N HIS A 21 18.33 -13.60 -26.82
CA HIS A 21 18.58 -13.36 -28.25
C HIS A 21 19.91 -12.65 -28.52
N LEU A 22 20.32 -11.72 -27.66
CA LEU A 22 21.62 -11.07 -27.79
C LEU A 22 22.74 -12.10 -27.68
N GLN A 23 22.67 -12.99 -26.69
CA GLN A 23 23.66 -14.04 -26.48
C GLN A 23 23.67 -15.03 -27.64
N ALA A 24 22.49 -15.41 -28.16
CA ALA A 24 22.38 -16.26 -29.36
C ALA A 24 23.07 -15.61 -30.57
N ARG A 25 22.82 -14.32 -30.79
CA ARG A 25 23.45 -13.54 -31.88
C ARG A 25 24.97 -13.44 -31.71
N ILE A 26 25.45 -13.19 -30.49
CA ILE A 26 26.88 -13.16 -30.16
C ILE A 26 27.52 -14.52 -30.47
N LEU A 27 26.88 -15.61 -30.07
CA LEU A 27 27.38 -16.96 -30.29
C LEU A 27 27.51 -17.28 -31.79
N VAL A 28 26.48 -16.98 -32.59
CA VAL A 28 26.53 -17.18 -34.05
C VAL A 28 27.67 -16.36 -34.69
N LYS A 29 27.81 -15.09 -34.30
CA LYS A 29 28.83 -14.19 -34.86
C LYS A 29 30.25 -14.61 -34.49
N THR A 30 30.48 -14.97 -33.23
CA THR A 30 31.81 -15.37 -32.73
C THR A 30 32.29 -16.69 -33.34
N ARG A 31 31.36 -17.57 -33.74
CA ARG A 31 31.66 -18.82 -34.46
C ARG A 31 31.80 -18.66 -35.98
N GLY A 32 31.65 -17.44 -36.53
CA GLY A 32 31.79 -17.16 -37.95
C GLY A 32 30.55 -17.45 -38.79
N GLY A 33 29.39 -17.66 -38.16
CA GLY A 33 28.13 -18.03 -38.82
C GLY A 33 28.01 -19.52 -39.11
N PHE A 34 27.00 -19.90 -39.88
CA PHE A 34 26.78 -21.28 -40.31
C PHE A 34 27.39 -21.52 -41.68
N SER A 35 27.88 -22.74 -41.93
CA SER A 35 28.39 -23.12 -43.26
C SER A 35 27.28 -23.17 -44.33
N ASP A 36 26.05 -23.50 -43.92
CA ASP A 36 24.84 -23.49 -44.74
C ASP A 36 23.67 -22.87 -43.96
N ASN A 37 23.37 -21.61 -44.26
CA ASN A 37 22.32 -20.84 -43.59
C ASN A 37 20.91 -21.42 -43.80
N ASN A 38 20.62 -22.04 -44.94
CA ASN A 38 19.28 -22.58 -45.22
C ASN A 38 19.05 -23.86 -44.42
N ALA A 39 20.06 -24.73 -44.35
CA ALA A 39 20.01 -25.92 -43.53
C ALA A 39 19.95 -25.59 -42.04
N ALA A 40 20.77 -24.63 -41.57
CA ALA A 40 20.75 -24.17 -40.18
C ALA A 40 19.40 -23.55 -39.78
N THR A 41 18.78 -22.77 -40.67
CA THR A 41 17.45 -22.20 -40.45
C THR A 41 16.39 -23.29 -40.33
N SER A 42 16.40 -24.29 -41.22
CA SER A 42 15.47 -25.43 -41.17
C SER A 42 15.63 -26.24 -39.88
N GLU A 43 16.87 -26.44 -39.44
CA GLU A 43 17.19 -27.13 -38.20
C GLU A 43 16.81 -26.33 -36.96
N LEU A 44 16.90 -25.00 -37.01
CA LEU A 44 16.46 -24.15 -35.91
C LEU A 44 14.93 -24.22 -35.74
N TYR A 45 14.17 -24.14 -36.84
CA TYR A 45 12.71 -24.28 -36.83
C TYR A 45 12.23 -25.67 -36.39
N SER A 46 13.07 -26.70 -36.49
CA SER A 46 12.74 -28.03 -35.97
C SER A 46 12.91 -28.14 -34.43
N ARG A 47 13.69 -27.23 -33.83
CA ARG A 47 14.05 -27.23 -32.39
C ARG A 47 13.37 -26.15 -31.57
N VAL A 48 12.89 -25.10 -32.21
CA VAL A 48 12.30 -23.94 -31.56
C VAL A 48 10.94 -23.65 -32.18
N PRO A 49 9.91 -23.31 -31.38
CA PRO A 49 8.64 -22.82 -31.92
C PRO A 49 8.85 -21.68 -32.92
N GLU A 50 8.11 -21.71 -34.03
CA GLU A 50 8.23 -20.72 -35.11
C GLU A 50 8.10 -19.28 -34.60
N GLU A 51 7.21 -19.04 -33.65
CA GLU A 51 7.02 -17.73 -33.01
C GLU A 51 8.31 -17.20 -32.36
N LEU A 52 9.04 -18.03 -31.60
CA LEU A 52 10.28 -17.62 -30.94
C LEU A 52 11.43 -17.44 -31.94
N ALA A 53 11.46 -18.26 -33.00
CA ALA A 53 12.43 -18.09 -34.08
C ALA A 53 12.21 -16.77 -34.84
N LEU A 54 10.96 -16.44 -35.16
CA LEU A 54 10.60 -15.15 -35.78
C LEU A 54 10.89 -13.97 -34.84
N GLU A 55 10.65 -14.14 -33.54
CA GLU A 55 10.98 -13.14 -32.53
C GLU A 55 12.48 -12.83 -32.49
N PHE A 56 13.32 -13.87 -32.58
CA PHE A 56 14.79 -13.77 -32.67
C PHE A 56 15.25 -13.10 -33.98
N VAL A 57 14.65 -13.44 -35.11
CA VAL A 57 14.95 -12.80 -36.41
C VAL A 57 14.62 -11.31 -36.35
N SER A 58 13.43 -10.96 -35.85
CA SER A 58 13.00 -9.57 -35.64
C SER A 58 13.95 -8.80 -34.71
N PHE A 59 14.46 -9.47 -33.65
CA PHE A 59 15.51 -8.89 -32.81
C PHE A 59 16.80 -8.62 -33.59
N CYS A 60 17.26 -9.55 -34.40
CA CYS A 60 18.45 -9.37 -35.22
C CYS A 60 18.30 -8.18 -36.18
N GLU A 61 17.16 -8.07 -36.85
CA GLU A 61 16.84 -6.96 -37.75
C GLU A 61 16.77 -5.62 -37.01
N ASN A 62 16.07 -5.55 -35.88
CA ASN A 62 15.96 -4.34 -35.08
C ASN A 62 17.33 -3.83 -34.63
N MET A 63 18.19 -4.72 -34.13
CA MET A 63 19.52 -4.34 -33.68
C MET A 63 20.45 -3.92 -34.83
N GLU A 64 20.32 -4.53 -36.01
CA GLU A 64 21.06 -4.09 -37.20
C GLU A 64 20.57 -2.70 -37.68
N ASN A 65 19.27 -2.46 -37.66
CA ASN A 65 18.69 -1.16 -37.97
C ASN A 65 19.14 -0.07 -36.98
N CYS A 66 19.23 -0.39 -35.68
CA CYS A 66 19.79 0.53 -34.69
C CYS A 66 21.27 0.82 -34.96
N LYS A 67 22.09 -0.21 -35.21
CA LYS A 67 23.52 -0.05 -35.49
C LYS A 67 23.77 0.90 -36.68
N ASN A 68 22.97 0.80 -37.72
CA ASN A 68 23.10 1.60 -38.95
C ASN A 68 22.35 2.93 -38.90
N SER A 69 21.67 3.25 -37.80
CA SER A 69 20.95 4.51 -37.62
C SER A 69 21.86 5.58 -37.00
N ASP A 70 21.91 6.76 -37.60
CA ASP A 70 22.64 7.92 -37.05
C ASP A 70 22.25 8.23 -35.60
N ARG A 71 21.01 7.90 -35.21
CA ARG A 71 20.49 8.13 -33.86
C ARG A 71 21.09 7.21 -32.81
N TYR A 72 21.49 5.99 -33.19
CA TYR A 72 21.90 4.94 -32.25
C TYR A 72 23.32 4.41 -32.49
N ALA A 73 23.95 4.75 -33.62
CA ALA A 73 25.27 4.26 -34.00
C ALA A 73 26.35 4.51 -32.93
N ALA A 74 26.24 5.61 -32.18
CA ALA A 74 27.16 5.94 -31.09
C ALA A 74 27.15 4.90 -29.95
N LEU A 75 26.05 4.16 -29.76
CA LEU A 75 25.92 3.10 -28.75
C LEU A 75 26.68 1.82 -29.11
N PHE A 76 27.20 1.73 -30.34
CA PHE A 76 27.95 0.59 -30.85
C PHE A 76 29.44 0.89 -31.02
N LEU A 77 29.87 2.16 -31.22
CA LEU A 77 31.29 2.54 -31.48
C LEU A 77 31.98 1.62 -32.52
N ASN A 78 31.30 1.33 -33.63
CA ASN A 78 31.76 0.42 -34.69
C ASN A 78 31.83 -1.08 -34.30
N SER A 79 31.29 -1.48 -33.15
CA SER A 79 31.05 -2.88 -32.77
C SER A 79 29.81 -3.45 -33.45
N ASP A 80 29.74 -4.78 -33.53
CA ASP A 80 28.53 -5.51 -33.92
C ASP A 80 27.46 -5.53 -32.81
N PHE A 81 27.82 -5.13 -31.59
CA PHE A 81 26.97 -5.19 -30.39
C PHE A 81 27.05 -3.88 -29.59
N PRO A 82 26.00 -3.54 -28.82
CA PRO A 82 26.03 -2.38 -27.94
C PRO A 82 27.17 -2.46 -26.92
N ILE A 83 27.82 -1.34 -26.63
CA ILE A 83 28.92 -1.27 -25.64
C ILE A 83 28.36 -1.39 -24.22
N ASN A 84 27.15 -0.88 -24.01
CA ASN A 84 26.43 -0.93 -22.76
C ASN A 84 24.96 -1.26 -23.04
N GLU A 85 24.55 -2.47 -22.65
CA GLU A 85 23.19 -2.97 -22.86
C GLU A 85 22.13 -2.12 -22.16
N GLY A 86 22.42 -1.64 -20.94
CA GLY A 86 21.49 -0.83 -20.16
C GLY A 86 21.28 0.56 -20.75
N ASP A 87 22.35 1.22 -21.19
CA ASP A 87 22.25 2.50 -21.89
C ASP A 87 21.52 2.30 -23.22
N TYR A 88 21.84 1.25 -23.99
CA TYR A 88 21.15 0.92 -25.22
C TYR A 88 19.64 0.73 -25.01
N CYS A 89 19.25 -0.12 -24.07
CA CYS A 89 17.83 -0.36 -23.74
C CYS A 89 17.13 0.92 -23.31
N SER A 90 17.77 1.75 -22.47
CA SER A 90 17.20 3.02 -22.00
C SER A 90 16.94 3.99 -23.16
N HIS A 91 17.87 4.11 -24.11
CA HIS A 91 17.72 5.01 -25.25
C HIS A 91 16.64 4.55 -26.24
N ILE A 92 16.58 3.26 -26.55
CA ILE A 92 15.60 2.76 -27.54
C ILE A 92 14.20 2.64 -26.97
N ALA A 93 14.05 2.38 -25.66
CA ALA A 93 12.75 2.09 -25.04
C ALA A 93 11.75 3.22 -25.26
N MET A 94 12.15 4.46 -24.94
CA MET A 94 11.28 5.63 -25.09
C MET A 94 10.93 5.89 -26.56
N ASP A 95 11.91 5.81 -27.46
CA ASP A 95 11.69 6.08 -28.87
C ASP A 95 10.79 5.04 -29.53
N PHE A 96 11.08 3.76 -29.32
CA PHE A 96 10.31 2.67 -29.91
C PHE A 96 8.90 2.63 -29.36
N TYR A 97 8.71 2.98 -28.08
CA TYR A 97 7.37 3.12 -27.51
C TYR A 97 6.60 4.26 -28.15
N SER A 98 7.23 5.44 -28.30
CA SER A 98 6.59 6.59 -28.95
C SER A 98 6.22 6.34 -30.42
N GLN A 99 6.92 5.42 -31.09
CA GLN A 99 6.65 4.98 -32.46
C GLN A 99 5.65 3.82 -32.54
N GLY A 100 5.13 3.31 -31.41
CA GLY A 100 4.24 2.14 -31.36
C GLY A 100 4.93 0.81 -31.68
N ARG A 101 6.27 0.77 -31.69
CA ARG A 101 7.09 -0.41 -31.99
C ARG A 101 7.41 -1.24 -30.74
N LEU A 102 7.27 -0.65 -29.55
CA LEU A 102 7.47 -1.34 -28.27
C LEU A 102 6.13 -1.50 -27.53
N ASN A 103 5.75 -2.75 -27.27
CA ASN A 103 4.66 -3.15 -26.40
C ASN A 103 5.00 -4.51 -25.74
N GLU A 104 4.09 -5.09 -24.96
CA GLU A 104 4.34 -6.36 -24.27
C GLU A 104 4.68 -7.53 -25.21
N GLN A 105 4.11 -7.54 -26.42
CA GLN A 105 4.33 -8.59 -27.42
C GLN A 105 5.67 -8.41 -28.13
N THR A 106 6.08 -7.17 -28.40
CA THR A 106 7.31 -6.89 -29.15
C THR A 106 8.55 -6.72 -28.28
N ALA A 107 8.41 -6.62 -26.95
CA ALA A 107 9.50 -6.32 -26.04
C ALA A 107 10.71 -7.28 -26.19
N ASN A 108 10.47 -8.58 -26.39
CA ASN A 108 11.55 -9.55 -26.59
C ASN A 108 12.24 -9.43 -27.96
N SER A 109 11.53 -9.01 -29.01
CA SER A 109 12.15 -8.62 -30.28
C SER A 109 12.90 -7.29 -30.21
N VAL A 110 12.69 -6.47 -29.19
CA VAL A 110 13.38 -5.18 -29.02
C VAL A 110 14.61 -5.33 -28.13
N PHE A 111 14.46 -5.99 -26.98
CA PHE A 111 15.48 -6.08 -25.95
C PHE A 111 16.26 -7.40 -25.95
N GLY A 112 15.70 -8.49 -26.49
CA GLY A 112 16.45 -9.72 -26.76
C GLY A 112 17.22 -10.32 -25.58
N GLY A 113 16.65 -10.30 -24.38
CA GLY A 113 17.27 -10.80 -23.15
C GLY A 113 18.11 -9.76 -22.39
N MET A 114 18.40 -8.60 -22.98
CA MET A 114 19.17 -7.52 -22.31
C MET A 114 18.44 -6.99 -21.06
N PRO A 115 19.19 -6.52 -20.04
CA PRO A 115 18.63 -5.96 -18.82
C PRO A 115 18.01 -4.57 -19.07
N VAL A 116 16.76 -4.40 -18.65
CA VAL A 116 16.03 -3.12 -18.78
C VAL A 116 15.97 -2.30 -17.48
N SER A 117 16.69 -2.69 -16.43
CA SER A 117 16.66 -2.00 -15.12
C SER A 117 16.96 -0.50 -15.25
N ARG A 118 17.95 -0.15 -16.08
CA ARG A 118 18.34 1.23 -16.33
C ARG A 118 17.29 2.04 -17.11
N ALA A 119 16.52 1.38 -17.98
CA ALA A 119 15.38 1.99 -18.67
C ALA A 119 14.20 2.24 -17.71
N ILE A 120 13.97 1.30 -16.78
CA ILE A 120 12.96 1.45 -15.71
C ILE A 120 13.34 2.61 -14.80
N GLU A 121 14.58 2.64 -14.31
CA GLU A 121 15.12 3.74 -13.49
C GLU A 121 14.96 5.09 -14.17
N ALA A 122 15.36 5.20 -15.44
CA ALA A 122 15.20 6.43 -16.21
C ALA A 122 13.72 6.85 -16.34
N THR A 123 12.82 5.88 -16.52
CA THR A 123 11.36 6.12 -16.61
C THR A 123 10.80 6.58 -15.26
N LEU A 124 11.22 5.95 -14.16
CA LEU A 124 10.80 6.30 -12.80
C LEU A 124 11.40 7.63 -12.31
N MET A 125 12.54 8.06 -12.85
CA MET A 125 13.20 9.32 -12.48
C MET A 125 12.73 10.52 -13.33
N ASN A 126 12.13 10.30 -14.50
CA ASN A 126 11.76 11.38 -15.41
C ASN A 126 10.48 12.10 -14.94
N PRO A 127 10.51 13.40 -14.57
CA PRO A 127 9.34 14.11 -14.01
C PRO A 127 8.33 14.59 -15.06
N HIS A 128 8.59 14.35 -16.36
CA HIS A 128 7.75 14.84 -17.45
C HIS A 128 7.14 13.72 -18.29
N ASN A 129 7.15 12.50 -17.75
CA ASN A 129 6.68 11.32 -18.48
C ASN A 129 5.59 10.58 -17.71
N ALA A 130 4.36 10.73 -18.20
CA ALA A 130 3.19 9.96 -17.77
C ALA A 130 3.05 8.63 -18.54
N ALA A 131 4.11 8.12 -19.19
CA ALA A 131 4.08 6.85 -19.93
C ALA A 131 4.03 5.64 -18.98
N THR A 132 2.97 5.54 -18.17
CA THR A 132 2.64 4.35 -17.37
C THR A 132 2.62 3.10 -18.24
N GLY A 133 2.20 3.22 -19.50
CA GLY A 133 2.23 2.11 -20.45
C GLY A 133 3.65 1.65 -20.79
N LEU A 134 4.62 2.56 -20.97
CA LEU A 134 6.03 2.19 -21.15
C LEU A 134 6.57 1.53 -19.89
N LEU A 135 6.31 2.14 -18.72
CA LEU A 135 6.73 1.58 -17.44
C LEU A 135 6.21 0.14 -17.30
N ASN A 136 4.92 -0.10 -17.55
CA ASN A 136 4.33 -1.43 -17.47
C ASN A 136 5.01 -2.44 -18.41
N VAL A 137 5.27 -2.06 -19.66
CA VAL A 137 6.00 -2.93 -20.61
C VAL A 137 7.38 -3.29 -20.07
N LEU A 138 8.12 -2.31 -19.54
CA LEU A 138 9.46 -2.54 -18.99
C LEU A 138 9.43 -3.40 -17.72
N LEU A 139 8.51 -3.14 -16.79
CA LEU A 139 8.36 -3.94 -15.55
C LEU A 139 7.99 -5.39 -15.90
N SER A 140 7.00 -5.58 -16.78
CA SER A 140 6.58 -6.90 -17.24
C SER A 140 7.73 -7.65 -17.91
N TYR A 141 8.49 -7.01 -18.79
CA TYR A 141 9.66 -7.62 -19.42
C TYR A 141 10.76 -7.96 -18.41
N ALA A 142 11.06 -7.05 -17.48
CA ALA A 142 12.05 -7.30 -16.43
C ALA A 142 11.69 -8.53 -15.57
N ILE A 143 10.41 -8.71 -15.23
CA ILE A 143 9.93 -9.84 -14.42
C ILE A 143 9.87 -11.12 -15.27
N LYS A 144 9.18 -11.09 -16.41
CA LYS A 144 8.85 -12.28 -17.22
C LYS A 144 10.05 -12.80 -18.02
N THR A 145 11.00 -11.94 -18.36
CA THR A 145 12.18 -12.31 -19.17
C THR A 145 13.46 -12.25 -18.35
N ASN A 146 13.88 -11.08 -17.85
CA ASN A 146 15.17 -10.96 -17.19
C ASN A 146 15.23 -11.75 -15.86
N LEU A 147 14.27 -11.54 -14.97
CA LEU A 147 14.23 -12.20 -13.66
C LEU A 147 13.92 -13.69 -13.80
N ARG A 148 13.01 -14.07 -14.70
CA ARG A 148 12.71 -15.50 -14.96
C ARG A 148 13.94 -16.26 -15.40
N TYR A 149 14.76 -15.67 -16.28
CA TYR A 149 16.02 -16.28 -16.68
C TYR A 149 17.04 -16.37 -15.52
N GLN A 150 17.16 -15.32 -14.70
CA GLN A 150 18.02 -15.34 -13.50
C GLN A 150 17.60 -16.40 -12.47
N CYS A 151 16.32 -16.80 -12.48
CA CYS A 151 15.75 -17.81 -11.58
C CYS A 151 15.43 -19.13 -12.29
N LYS A 152 15.98 -19.39 -13.50
CA LYS A 152 15.61 -20.56 -14.31
C LYS A 152 15.83 -21.91 -13.61
N ASP A 153 16.84 -21.98 -12.74
CA ASP A 153 17.21 -23.18 -11.98
C ASP A 153 16.69 -23.15 -10.53
N LYS A 154 15.84 -22.18 -10.19
CA LYS A 154 15.26 -22.00 -8.86
C LYS A 154 13.79 -22.42 -8.85
N ASP A 155 13.28 -22.69 -7.66
CA ASP A 155 11.87 -22.96 -7.44
C ASP A 155 11.01 -21.68 -7.57
N GLU A 156 9.69 -21.86 -7.68
CA GLU A 156 8.75 -20.75 -7.88
C GLU A 156 8.67 -19.82 -6.65
N GLU A 157 8.89 -20.32 -5.43
CA GLU A 157 8.90 -19.48 -4.23
C GLU A 157 10.10 -18.52 -4.23
N SER A 158 11.27 -19.02 -4.63
CA SER A 158 12.46 -18.20 -4.85
C SER A 158 12.25 -17.12 -5.91
N PHE A 159 11.57 -17.43 -7.02
CA PHE A 159 11.21 -16.46 -8.06
C PHE A 159 10.26 -15.39 -7.52
N GLU A 160 9.20 -15.80 -6.81
CA GLU A 160 8.22 -14.88 -6.22
C GLU A 160 8.84 -13.96 -5.17
N ALA A 161 9.75 -14.47 -4.33
CA ALA A 161 10.50 -13.66 -3.38
C ALA A 161 11.39 -12.62 -4.08
N ALA A 162 12.10 -13.02 -5.14
CA ALA A 162 12.95 -12.12 -5.92
C ALA A 162 12.12 -11.05 -6.66
N LYS A 163 10.95 -11.41 -7.19
CA LYS A 163 10.01 -10.49 -7.85
C LYS A 163 9.52 -9.41 -6.88
N ILE A 164 9.10 -9.81 -5.68
CA ILE A 164 8.67 -8.88 -4.63
C ILE A 164 9.84 -7.96 -4.20
N GLY A 165 11.05 -8.50 -4.04
CA GLY A 165 12.25 -7.70 -3.75
C GLY A 165 12.57 -6.67 -4.84
N LEU A 166 12.45 -7.06 -6.11
CA LEU A 166 12.65 -6.16 -7.25
C LEU A 166 11.62 -5.04 -7.30
N CYS A 167 10.34 -5.35 -7.06
CA CYS A 167 9.29 -4.33 -6.97
C CYS A 167 9.48 -3.38 -5.78
N SER A 168 9.98 -3.91 -4.65
CA SER A 168 10.31 -3.09 -3.47
C SER A 168 11.43 -2.09 -3.77
N HIS A 169 12.42 -2.49 -4.58
CA HIS A 169 13.46 -1.59 -5.06
C HIS A 169 12.90 -0.48 -5.95
N TRP A 170 11.95 -0.78 -6.84
CA TRP A 170 11.32 0.26 -7.65
C TRP A 170 10.46 1.23 -6.83
N LEU A 171 9.77 0.75 -5.78
CA LEU A 171 9.06 1.64 -4.85
C LEU A 171 10.02 2.59 -4.12
N SER A 172 11.23 2.14 -3.76
CA SER A 172 12.21 3.02 -3.12
C SER A 172 12.73 4.11 -4.07
N ILE A 173 12.87 3.82 -5.37
CA ILE A 173 13.19 4.84 -6.38
C ILE A 173 12.06 5.86 -6.50
N VAL A 174 10.80 5.42 -6.55
CA VAL A 174 9.64 6.34 -6.57
C VAL A 174 9.67 7.25 -5.33
N SER A 175 9.96 6.69 -4.16
CA SER A 175 10.07 7.45 -2.90
C SER A 175 11.10 8.58 -2.98
N VAL A 176 12.24 8.38 -3.64
CA VAL A 176 13.27 9.42 -3.84
C VAL A 176 12.79 10.53 -4.78
N ASN A 177 11.88 10.23 -5.70
CA ASN A 177 11.44 11.16 -6.73
C ASN A 177 10.09 11.86 -6.44
N VAL A 178 9.45 11.61 -5.28
CA VAL A 178 8.13 12.19 -4.93
C VAL A 178 8.13 13.72 -4.99
N ASP A 179 9.28 14.33 -4.72
CA ASP A 179 9.45 15.78 -4.69
C ASP A 179 9.31 16.43 -6.08
N ASP A 180 9.70 15.71 -7.15
CA ASP A 180 9.75 16.25 -8.51
C ASP A 180 8.52 15.90 -9.36
N ILE A 181 7.62 15.04 -8.86
CA ILE A 181 6.44 14.56 -9.59
C ILE A 181 5.14 14.90 -8.88
N ASN A 182 4.07 15.14 -9.65
CA ASN A 182 2.73 15.40 -9.11
C ASN A 182 2.06 14.13 -8.56
N ASP A 183 0.94 14.29 -7.85
CA ASP A 183 0.23 13.17 -7.21
C ASP A 183 -0.34 12.17 -8.23
N TYR A 184 -0.85 12.66 -9.36
CA TYR A 184 -1.33 11.79 -10.43
C TYR A 184 -0.21 10.87 -10.94
N GLU A 185 0.96 11.41 -11.23
CA GLU A 185 2.11 10.62 -11.69
C GLU A 185 2.65 9.68 -10.62
N SER A 186 2.73 10.13 -9.36
CA SER A 186 3.09 9.29 -8.21
C SER A 186 2.16 8.09 -8.12
N LYS A 187 0.85 8.32 -8.17
CA LYS A 187 -0.19 7.29 -8.08
C LYS A 187 -0.07 6.29 -9.22
N GLN A 188 0.13 6.76 -10.45
CA GLN A 188 0.27 5.91 -11.63
C GLN A 188 1.51 4.99 -11.53
N ARG A 189 2.65 5.52 -11.07
CA ARG A 189 3.88 4.73 -10.89
C ARG A 189 3.73 3.69 -9.79
N ILE A 190 3.18 4.10 -8.65
CA ILE A 190 2.92 3.19 -7.52
C ILE A 190 1.96 2.09 -7.98
N SER A 191 0.82 2.43 -8.59
CA SER A 191 -0.17 1.44 -9.09
C SER A 191 0.48 0.44 -10.04
N CYS A 192 1.25 0.92 -11.02
CA CYS A 192 1.90 0.05 -11.99
C CYS A 192 2.87 -0.95 -11.32
N ILE A 193 3.65 -0.51 -10.32
CA ILE A 193 4.54 -1.39 -9.57
C ILE A 193 3.75 -2.39 -8.71
N LEU A 194 2.69 -1.92 -8.03
CA LEU A 194 1.83 -2.77 -7.21
C LEU A 194 1.14 -3.86 -8.03
N GLU A 195 0.67 -3.55 -9.24
CA GLU A 195 0.06 -4.50 -10.17
C GLU A 195 1.08 -5.53 -10.66
N ASN A 196 2.26 -5.09 -11.10
CA ASN A 196 3.32 -5.99 -11.59
C ASN A 196 3.90 -6.90 -10.50
N SER A 197 3.79 -6.51 -9.22
CA SER A 197 4.20 -7.36 -8.10
C SER A 197 3.38 -8.65 -7.95
N GLY A 198 2.15 -8.67 -8.46
CA GLY A 198 1.18 -9.77 -8.28
C GLY A 198 0.66 -9.95 -6.85
N ASN A 199 1.24 -9.29 -5.85
CA ASN A 199 0.75 -9.28 -4.47
C ASN A 199 1.13 -7.95 -3.79
N SER A 200 0.27 -6.95 -3.99
CA SER A 200 0.48 -5.58 -3.52
C SER A 200 0.63 -5.50 -1.99
N SER A 201 -0.21 -6.24 -1.24
CA SER A 201 -0.15 -6.26 0.23
C SER A 201 1.15 -6.89 0.75
N LYS A 202 1.63 -7.98 0.14
CA LYS A 202 2.92 -8.57 0.51
C LYS A 202 4.07 -7.62 0.19
N LEU A 203 4.02 -6.93 -0.96
CA LEU A 203 5.03 -5.97 -1.36
C LEU A 203 5.15 -4.80 -0.39
N ILE A 204 4.04 -4.10 -0.11
CA ILE A 204 4.07 -2.89 0.74
C ILE A 204 4.40 -3.19 2.20
N ASN A 205 4.27 -4.44 2.64
CA ASN A 205 4.60 -4.86 3.99
C ASN A 205 5.95 -5.60 4.07
N LEU A 206 6.66 -5.79 2.94
CA LEU A 206 7.95 -6.50 2.90
C LEU A 206 9.04 -5.74 3.68
N ASP A 207 9.21 -4.46 3.37
CA ASP A 207 10.15 -3.58 4.04
C ASP A 207 9.39 -2.37 4.64
N PRO A 208 9.05 -2.44 5.94
CA PRO A 208 8.43 -1.33 6.65
C PRO A 208 9.24 -0.02 6.57
N GLY A 209 10.57 -0.09 6.37
CA GLY A 209 11.41 1.09 6.22
C GLY A 209 11.15 1.86 4.93
N THR A 210 11.27 1.19 3.78
CA THR A 210 10.98 1.79 2.47
C THR A 210 9.57 2.37 2.42
N VAL A 211 8.58 1.63 2.90
CA VAL A 211 7.18 2.07 2.81
C VAL A 211 6.84 3.17 3.80
N HIS A 212 7.43 3.18 4.99
CA HIS A 212 7.29 4.32 5.91
C HIS A 212 7.81 5.61 5.28
N ILE A 213 9.01 5.58 4.67
CA ILE A 213 9.61 6.75 4.02
C ILE A 213 8.73 7.22 2.86
N LEU A 214 8.25 6.28 2.02
CA LEU A 214 7.35 6.60 0.92
C LEU A 214 6.07 7.25 1.44
N MET A 215 5.38 6.62 2.39
CA MET A 215 4.12 7.13 2.97
C MET A 215 4.31 8.51 3.59
N PHE A 216 5.37 8.72 4.37
CA PHE A 216 5.67 10.00 4.98
C PHE A 216 5.89 11.09 3.92
N ARG A 217 6.69 10.82 2.88
CA ARG A 217 6.92 11.78 1.80
C ARG A 217 5.65 12.11 1.01
N LEU A 218 4.82 11.10 0.73
CA LEU A 218 3.53 11.33 0.06
C LEU A 218 2.65 12.27 0.88
N LEU A 219 2.54 12.04 2.19
CA LEU A 219 1.77 12.92 3.07
C LEU A 219 2.39 14.33 3.16
N ASP A 220 3.69 14.43 3.42
CA ASP A 220 4.40 15.71 3.54
C ASP A 220 4.25 16.59 2.28
N ARG A 221 4.23 15.97 1.09
CA ARG A 221 4.04 16.63 -0.21
C ARG A 221 2.58 16.73 -0.66
N ASN A 222 1.64 16.42 0.22
CA ASN A 222 0.20 16.44 -0.05
C ASN A 222 -0.20 15.62 -1.29
N ARG A 223 0.40 14.44 -1.44
CA ARG A 223 0.09 13.42 -2.45
C ARG A 223 -0.99 12.47 -1.92
N ALA A 224 -2.16 13.04 -1.63
CA ALA A 224 -3.22 12.36 -0.90
C ALA A 224 -3.72 11.10 -1.60
N GLU A 225 -3.88 11.15 -2.93
CA GLU A 225 -4.39 10.01 -3.70
C GLU A 225 -3.39 8.85 -3.75
N SER A 226 -2.09 9.16 -3.82
CA SER A 226 -1.02 8.17 -3.75
C SER A 226 -0.91 7.55 -2.35
N ALA A 227 -1.02 8.36 -1.29
CA ALA A 227 -1.00 7.87 0.09
C ALA A 227 -2.21 6.96 0.37
N LYS A 228 -3.40 7.37 -0.11
CA LYS A 228 -4.62 6.56 -0.04
C LYS A 228 -4.48 5.24 -0.78
N LEU A 229 -3.89 5.23 -1.98
CA LEU A 229 -3.62 4.00 -2.73
C LEU A 229 -2.81 2.99 -1.91
N LEU A 230 -1.79 3.41 -1.16
CA LEU A 230 -1.01 2.51 -0.30
C LEU A 230 -1.86 1.93 0.84
N LEU A 231 -2.70 2.77 1.47
CA LEU A 231 -3.62 2.33 2.53
C LEU A 231 -4.66 1.34 2.03
N ASP A 232 -5.23 1.60 0.84
CA ASP A 232 -6.22 0.73 0.19
C ASP A 232 -5.60 -0.58 -0.29
N SER A 233 -4.29 -0.58 -0.58
CA SER A 233 -3.52 -1.77 -0.97
C SER A 233 -3.17 -2.71 0.20
N GLY A 234 -3.60 -2.37 1.42
CA GLY A 234 -3.43 -3.21 2.61
C GLY A 234 -2.16 -2.93 3.41
N LEU A 235 -1.73 -1.67 3.48
CA LEU A 235 -0.59 -1.26 4.30
C LEU A 235 -0.86 -1.53 5.79
N ASP A 236 0.03 -2.30 6.43
CA ASP A 236 -0.02 -2.57 7.86
C ASP A 236 0.55 -1.38 8.66
N VAL A 237 -0.33 -0.41 8.92
CA VAL A 237 0.01 0.79 9.69
C VAL A 237 0.35 0.51 11.15
N GLY A 238 -0.11 -0.62 11.72
CA GLY A 238 0.21 -1.01 13.09
C GLY A 238 1.66 -1.47 13.23
N ALA A 239 2.16 -2.21 12.24
CA ALA A 239 3.58 -2.57 12.16
C ALA A 239 4.47 -1.32 12.01
N LEU A 240 4.05 -0.33 11.21
CA LEU A 240 4.74 0.95 11.07
C LEU A 240 4.79 1.71 12.40
N GLN A 241 3.63 1.87 13.05
CA GLN A 241 3.53 2.57 14.32
C GLN A 241 4.43 1.94 15.37
N LYS A 242 4.40 0.61 15.56
CA LYS A 242 5.24 -0.08 16.54
C LYS A 242 6.74 0.11 16.28
N LYS A 243 7.15 0.11 15.00
CA LYS A 243 8.56 0.28 14.63
C LYS A 243 9.08 1.69 14.91
N TYR A 244 8.24 2.70 14.71
CA TYR A 244 8.66 4.10 14.76
C TYR A 244 8.20 4.85 16.02
N SER A 245 7.30 4.28 16.83
CA SER A 245 6.83 4.89 18.09
C SER A 245 7.95 5.15 19.09
N GLU A 246 9.00 4.33 19.08
CA GLU A 246 10.16 4.47 19.98
C GLU A 246 11.18 5.50 19.48
N THR A 247 11.07 5.94 18.22
CA THR A 247 12.05 6.84 17.60
C THR A 247 11.77 8.31 17.88
N GLY A 248 10.58 8.64 18.40
CA GLY A 248 10.13 10.03 18.60
C GLY A 248 9.90 10.79 17.28
N TRP A 249 9.83 10.08 16.15
CA TRP A 249 9.53 10.66 14.85
C TRP A 249 8.04 10.96 14.75
N LEU A 250 7.71 12.01 14.00
CA LEU A 250 6.35 12.40 13.67
C LEU A 250 5.64 11.21 13.01
N THR A 251 4.48 10.80 13.53
CA THR A 251 3.78 9.62 12.99
C THR A 251 3.21 9.92 11.61
N ILE A 252 2.88 8.88 10.84
CA ILE A 252 2.15 9.05 9.58
C ILE A 252 0.77 9.69 9.78
N LEU A 253 0.17 9.57 10.98
CA LEU A 253 -1.07 10.26 11.30
C LEU A 253 -0.81 11.75 11.58
N ASP A 254 0.21 12.08 12.37
CA ASP A 254 0.60 13.49 12.61
C ASP A 254 0.88 14.21 11.28
N ALA A 255 1.60 13.55 10.36
CA ALA A 255 1.90 14.12 9.03
C ALA A 255 0.63 14.36 8.19
N ALA A 256 -0.37 13.47 8.29
CA ALA A 256 -1.65 13.64 7.62
C ALA A 256 -2.46 14.80 8.24
N ILE A 257 -2.41 14.95 9.57
CA ILE A 257 -3.09 16.04 10.30
C ILE A 257 -2.46 17.40 9.96
N ASP A 258 -1.14 17.52 10.03
CA ASP A 258 -0.39 18.75 9.73
C ASP A 258 -0.63 19.27 8.31
N ARG A 259 -0.86 18.34 7.37
CA ARG A 259 -1.14 18.64 5.97
C ARG A 259 -2.63 18.74 5.67
N ASN A 260 -3.48 18.64 6.69
CA ASN A 260 -4.94 18.65 6.59
C ASN A 260 -5.48 17.65 5.54
N ASN A 261 -4.80 16.50 5.40
CA ASN A 261 -5.20 15.41 4.52
C ASN A 261 -6.22 14.53 5.24
N TYR A 262 -7.47 15.00 5.24
CA TYR A 262 -8.57 14.39 6.00
C TYR A 262 -8.83 12.93 5.63
N ASP A 263 -8.82 12.58 4.34
CA ASP A 263 -9.12 11.21 3.90
C ASP A 263 -8.09 10.20 4.42
N CYS A 264 -6.80 10.52 4.31
CA CYS A 264 -5.75 9.67 4.87
C CYS A 264 -5.81 9.64 6.40
N ALA A 265 -6.01 10.79 7.05
CA ALA A 265 -6.14 10.85 8.50
C ALA A 265 -7.33 10.02 9.00
N LYS A 266 -8.48 10.06 8.32
CA LYS A 266 -9.69 9.28 8.65
C LYS A 266 -9.39 7.79 8.63
N ILE A 267 -8.75 7.31 7.56
CA ILE A 267 -8.35 5.90 7.42
C ILE A 267 -7.34 5.48 8.51
N LEU A 268 -6.42 6.36 8.89
CA LEU A 268 -5.41 6.09 9.92
C LEU A 268 -6.04 6.05 11.33
N VAL A 269 -6.94 6.99 11.64
CA VAL A 269 -7.73 6.99 12.89
C VAL A 269 -8.60 5.75 12.98
N GLN A 270 -9.24 5.36 11.88
CA GLN A 270 -10.03 4.13 11.81
C GLN A 270 -9.22 2.90 12.22
N ARG A 271 -7.91 2.88 11.92
CA ARG A 271 -6.98 1.79 12.25
C ARG A 271 -6.24 1.98 13.59
N GLY A 272 -6.61 2.99 14.37
CA GLY A 272 -6.05 3.21 15.70
C GLY A 272 -4.59 3.66 15.74
N VAL A 273 -4.11 4.28 14.65
CA VAL A 273 -2.78 4.88 14.64
C VAL A 273 -2.74 6.03 15.64
N ASP A 274 -1.74 6.04 16.53
CA ASP A 274 -1.63 7.05 17.58
C ASP A 274 -1.30 8.43 17.01
N ILE A 275 -1.94 9.45 17.58
CA ILE A 275 -1.50 10.84 17.51
C ILE A 275 -0.45 11.07 18.61
N VAL A 276 0.70 11.65 18.25
CA VAL A 276 1.80 11.92 19.20
C VAL A 276 1.95 13.41 19.49
N ASP A 277 1.66 14.27 18.51
CA ASP A 277 1.77 15.72 18.68
C ASP A 277 0.42 16.39 19.00
N ASP A 278 0.48 17.61 19.52
CA ASP A 278 -0.71 18.41 19.86
C ASP A 278 -1.13 19.33 18.69
N HIS A 279 -2.20 18.93 18.00
CA HIS A 279 -2.66 19.57 16.77
C HIS A 279 -3.69 20.68 17.02
N ASN A 280 -3.25 21.78 17.65
CA ASN A 280 -4.12 22.87 18.10
C ASN A 280 -4.70 23.78 16.99
N ASN A 281 -4.12 23.78 15.78
CA ASN A 281 -4.49 24.69 14.69
C ASN A 281 -4.94 23.97 13.41
N THR A 282 -5.92 23.07 13.56
CA THR A 282 -6.48 22.27 12.46
C THR A 282 -7.90 22.71 12.09
N SER A 283 -8.38 22.22 10.94
CA SER A 283 -9.77 22.43 10.48
C SER A 283 -10.80 21.87 11.47
N SER A 284 -12.05 22.31 11.38
CA SER A 284 -13.16 21.79 12.19
C SER A 284 -13.31 20.27 12.07
N GLU A 285 -13.22 19.78 10.83
CA GLU A 285 -13.34 18.38 10.47
C GLU A 285 -12.20 17.55 11.07
N MET A 286 -10.97 18.08 11.01
CA MET A 286 -9.81 17.43 11.61
C MET A 286 -9.87 17.45 13.15
N LYS A 287 -10.38 18.53 13.77
CA LYS A 287 -10.63 18.58 15.22
C LYS A 287 -11.62 17.51 15.66
N ALA A 288 -12.73 17.36 14.93
CA ALA A 288 -13.69 16.30 15.19
C ALA A 288 -13.05 14.91 15.08
N LEU A 289 -12.23 14.69 14.04
CA LEU A 289 -11.51 13.43 13.84
C LEU A 289 -10.51 13.13 14.97
N CYS A 290 -9.73 14.12 15.42
CA CYS A 290 -8.82 13.98 16.55
C CYS A 290 -9.58 13.68 17.86
N ASN A 291 -10.72 14.33 18.10
CA ASN A 291 -11.57 14.06 19.25
C ASN A 291 -12.16 12.63 19.20
N THR A 292 -12.64 12.18 18.03
CA THR A 292 -13.06 10.79 17.80
C THR A 292 -11.93 9.81 18.14
N HIS A 293 -10.72 10.04 17.63
CA HIS A 293 -9.56 9.18 17.92
C HIS A 293 -9.29 9.11 19.44
N GLN A 294 -9.29 10.26 20.13
CA GLN A 294 -9.06 10.33 21.58
C GLN A 294 -10.11 9.53 22.36
N PHE A 295 -11.39 9.63 21.99
CA PHE A 295 -12.46 8.86 22.60
C PHE A 295 -12.21 7.35 22.49
N PHE A 296 -11.98 6.83 21.29
CA PHE A 296 -11.74 5.40 21.06
C PHE A 296 -10.46 4.91 21.76
N LYS A 297 -9.39 5.70 21.71
CA LYS A 297 -8.13 5.38 22.37
C LYS A 297 -8.28 5.30 23.89
N ASN A 298 -8.88 6.33 24.50
CA ASN A 298 -8.95 6.46 25.95
C ASN A 298 -10.00 5.54 26.59
N THR A 299 -11.02 5.13 25.84
CA THR A 299 -11.94 4.06 26.26
C THR A 299 -11.36 2.65 26.08
N GLY A 300 -10.19 2.54 25.44
CA GLY A 300 -9.49 1.27 25.26
C GLY A 300 -10.02 0.41 24.11
N TYR A 301 -10.79 0.98 23.18
CA TYR A 301 -11.40 0.26 22.06
C TYR A 301 -10.38 -0.55 21.26
N PHE A 302 -9.23 0.05 20.95
CA PHE A 302 -8.15 -0.56 20.17
C PHE A 302 -7.38 -1.67 20.90
N LYS A 303 -7.66 -1.93 22.18
CA LYS A 303 -7.11 -3.10 22.89
C LYS A 303 -7.76 -4.40 22.41
N GLU A 304 -9.01 -4.32 21.98
CA GLU A 304 -9.84 -5.46 21.58
C GLU A 304 -10.12 -5.47 20.08
N HIS A 305 -10.05 -4.31 19.42
CA HIS A 305 -10.44 -4.12 18.03
C HIS A 305 -9.26 -3.57 17.20
N LYS A 306 -9.05 -4.14 16.00
CA LYS A 306 -8.01 -3.66 15.06
C LYS A 306 -8.44 -2.42 14.27
N SER A 307 -9.74 -2.20 14.11
CA SER A 307 -10.29 -1.09 13.34
C SER A 307 -11.69 -0.73 13.81
N ILE A 308 -12.06 0.55 13.68
CA ILE A 308 -13.41 1.04 13.91
C ILE A 308 -14.28 0.72 12.67
N PRO A 309 -15.48 0.14 12.82
CA PRO A 309 -16.43 -0.02 11.72
C PRO A 309 -16.85 1.32 11.10
N ASP A 310 -17.06 1.37 9.78
CA ASP A 310 -17.38 2.61 9.06
C ASP A 310 -18.55 3.39 9.67
N GLN A 311 -19.67 2.69 9.92
CA GLN A 311 -20.86 3.29 10.55
C GLN A 311 -20.54 3.89 11.93
N MET A 312 -19.79 3.15 12.75
CA MET A 312 -19.43 3.61 14.10
C MET A 312 -18.49 4.82 14.05
N LEU A 313 -17.58 4.86 13.07
CA LEU A 313 -16.69 5.99 12.84
C LEU A 313 -17.48 7.22 12.40
N ASP A 314 -18.39 7.07 11.43
CA ASP A 314 -19.20 8.18 10.91
C ASP A 314 -20.12 8.77 11.99
N GLU A 315 -20.79 7.93 12.77
CA GLU A 315 -21.63 8.39 13.89
C GLU A 315 -20.79 9.09 14.98
N SER A 316 -19.61 8.56 15.30
CA SER A 316 -18.70 9.19 16.27
C SER A 316 -18.14 10.53 15.76
N LEU A 317 -17.93 10.66 14.44
CA LEU A 317 -17.53 11.92 13.81
C LEU A 317 -18.64 12.97 13.87
N GLU A 318 -19.91 12.60 13.68
CA GLU A 318 -21.04 13.52 13.87
C GLU A 318 -21.09 14.04 15.32
N ILE A 319 -20.93 13.14 16.28
CA ILE A 319 -20.89 13.49 17.71
C ILE A 319 -19.70 14.43 18.00
N SER A 320 -18.52 14.10 17.49
CA SER A 320 -17.31 14.89 17.69
C SER A 320 -17.39 16.26 17.02
N SER A 321 -18.08 16.36 15.89
CA SER A 321 -18.35 17.64 15.22
C SER A 321 -19.24 18.53 16.09
N PHE A 322 -20.29 17.98 16.70
CA PHE A 322 -21.13 18.68 17.67
C PHE A 322 -20.36 19.10 18.94
N ILE A 323 -19.41 18.30 19.39
CA ILE A 323 -18.60 18.61 20.57
C ILE A 323 -17.61 19.74 20.27
N THR A 324 -16.91 19.66 19.14
CA THR A 324 -15.79 20.55 18.82
C THR A 324 -16.21 21.86 18.15
N GLN A 325 -17.46 21.96 17.66
CA GLN A 325 -18.01 23.21 17.12
C GLN A 325 -18.17 24.32 18.17
N ASP A 326 -18.54 25.51 17.69
CA ASP A 326 -18.93 26.64 18.54
C ASP A 326 -20.06 26.25 19.50
N LYS A 327 -19.84 26.48 20.79
CA LYS A 327 -20.78 26.14 21.87
C LYS A 327 -22.14 26.79 21.68
N SER A 328 -22.20 27.98 21.09
CA SER A 328 -23.45 28.72 20.83
C SER A 328 -24.38 28.02 19.83
N LEU A 329 -23.85 27.12 18.99
CA LEU A 329 -24.62 26.40 17.98
C LEU A 329 -25.25 25.10 18.51
N ARG A 330 -24.71 24.56 19.61
CA ARG A 330 -25.05 23.21 20.12
C ARG A 330 -26.55 23.03 20.37
N ASP A 331 -27.21 23.97 21.05
CA ASP A 331 -28.64 23.85 21.35
C ASP A 331 -29.52 23.71 20.10
N SER A 332 -29.16 24.40 19.01
CA SER A 332 -29.89 24.33 17.74
C SER A 332 -29.64 23.04 16.97
N CYS A 333 -28.45 22.44 17.09
CA CYS A 333 -28.05 21.22 16.39
C CYS A 333 -28.44 19.95 17.15
N TRP A 334 -28.60 20.03 18.47
CA TRP A 334 -28.80 18.88 19.35
C TRP A 334 -29.96 17.95 18.95
N PRO A 335 -31.16 18.43 18.59
CA PRO A 335 -32.26 17.56 18.17
C PRO A 335 -31.93 16.73 16.92
N ALA A 336 -31.23 17.34 15.96
CA ALA A 336 -30.84 16.68 14.72
C ALA A 336 -29.83 15.56 14.99
N LEU A 337 -28.76 15.85 15.75
CA LEU A 337 -27.75 14.87 16.13
C LEU A 337 -28.38 13.65 16.81
N LYS A 338 -29.21 13.88 17.82
CA LYS A 338 -29.86 12.80 18.59
C LYS A 338 -30.70 11.86 17.73
N SER A 339 -31.22 12.35 16.60
CA SER A 339 -32.01 11.57 15.66
C SER A 339 -31.20 10.86 14.58
N SER A 340 -29.96 11.30 14.33
CA SER A 340 -29.10 10.76 13.25
C SER A 340 -28.15 9.66 13.71
N VAL A 341 -27.71 9.66 14.98
CA VAL A 341 -26.71 8.71 15.48
C VAL A 341 -27.31 7.62 16.37
N ASN A 342 -26.64 6.47 16.48
CA ASN A 342 -27.03 5.41 17.39
C ASN A 342 -27.00 5.89 18.86
N SER A 343 -28.06 5.59 19.61
CA SER A 343 -28.23 6.07 20.99
C SER A 343 -27.17 5.52 21.96
N GLU A 344 -26.68 4.30 21.76
CA GLU A 344 -25.66 3.69 22.61
C GLU A 344 -24.29 4.34 22.41
N ILE A 345 -23.93 4.61 21.15
CA ILE A 345 -22.69 5.31 20.79
C ILE A 345 -22.75 6.76 21.29
N LEU A 346 -23.86 7.45 21.06
CA LEU A 346 -24.10 8.82 21.54
C LEU A 346 -23.98 8.91 23.06
N LEU A 347 -24.65 8.02 23.80
CA LEU A 347 -24.59 8.00 25.25
C LEU A 347 -23.17 7.72 25.74
N SER A 348 -22.49 6.73 25.16
CA SER A 348 -21.14 6.32 25.59
C SER A 348 -20.11 7.42 25.34
N GLN A 349 -20.15 8.06 24.17
CA GLN A 349 -19.25 9.15 23.84
C GLN A 349 -19.57 10.39 24.68
N MET A 350 -20.84 10.81 24.81
CA MET A 350 -21.21 11.92 25.69
C MET A 350 -20.79 11.67 27.15
N ALA A 351 -20.91 10.43 27.65
CA ALA A 351 -20.51 10.03 28.99
C ALA A 351 -18.99 10.18 29.24
N TYR A 352 -18.18 10.01 28.19
CA TYR A 352 -16.75 10.29 28.23
C TYR A 352 -16.49 11.80 28.14
N GLU A 353 -17.09 12.46 27.16
CA GLU A 353 -16.77 13.83 26.76
C GLU A 353 -17.20 14.89 27.79
N PHE A 354 -18.31 14.69 28.52
CA PHE A 354 -18.70 15.65 29.57
C PHE A 354 -17.65 15.75 30.70
N ARG A 355 -16.85 14.70 30.90
CA ARG A 355 -15.76 14.69 31.88
C ARG A 355 -14.61 15.61 31.43
N CYS A 356 -14.47 15.80 30.13
CA CYS A 356 -13.49 16.67 29.48
C CYS A 356 -14.03 18.10 29.30
N ASP A 357 -15.31 18.26 28.92
CA ASP A 357 -16.00 19.55 28.78
C ASP A 357 -17.33 19.56 29.55
N GLN A 358 -17.32 20.17 30.74
CA GLN A 358 -18.50 20.26 31.63
C GLN A 358 -19.70 20.98 30.99
N SER A 359 -19.50 21.76 29.93
CA SER A 359 -20.63 22.38 29.22
C SER A 359 -21.51 21.38 28.48
N LEU A 360 -21.09 20.11 28.37
CA LEU A 360 -21.89 19.03 27.78
C LEU A 360 -22.85 18.37 28.78
N LEU A 361 -22.78 18.70 30.07
CA LEU A 361 -23.59 18.10 31.13
C LEU A 361 -25.11 18.14 30.85
N PRO A 362 -25.71 19.23 30.34
CA PRO A 362 -27.15 19.25 30.06
C PRO A 362 -27.58 18.20 29.04
N TYR A 363 -26.80 18.01 27.97
CA TYR A 363 -27.08 17.03 26.92
C TYR A 363 -26.94 15.60 27.45
N PHE A 364 -25.92 15.32 28.25
CA PHE A 364 -25.74 14.02 28.90
C PHE A 364 -26.86 13.69 29.89
N MET A 365 -27.30 14.68 30.69
CA MET A 365 -28.46 14.51 31.58
C MET A 365 -29.73 14.18 30.82
N GLU A 366 -29.97 14.81 29.68
CA GLU A 366 -31.14 14.51 28.84
C GLU A 366 -31.10 13.07 28.32
N LEU A 367 -29.95 12.61 27.81
CA LEU A 367 -29.80 11.23 27.32
C LEU A 367 -30.03 10.19 28.43
N THR A 368 -29.47 10.41 29.61
CA THR A 368 -29.65 9.49 30.75
C THR A 368 -31.10 9.43 31.22
N GLN A 369 -31.82 10.56 31.24
CA GLN A 369 -33.25 10.58 31.55
C GLN A 369 -34.07 9.82 30.50
N LEU A 370 -33.73 9.98 29.22
CA LEU A 370 -34.39 9.26 28.13
C LEU A 370 -34.20 7.75 28.27
N GLU A 371 -32.99 7.27 28.54
CA GLU A 371 -32.75 5.83 28.74
C GLU A 371 -33.44 5.28 30.00
N LEU A 372 -33.43 6.03 31.11
CA LEU A 372 -34.18 5.66 32.31
C LEU A 372 -35.69 5.53 32.04
N SER A 373 -36.25 6.42 31.22
CA SER A 373 -37.66 6.35 30.84
C SER A 373 -37.98 5.10 30.00
N LYS A 374 -37.09 4.70 29.07
CA LYS A 374 -37.26 3.49 28.27
C LYS A 374 -37.23 2.23 29.13
N LEU A 375 -36.32 2.17 30.11
CA LEU A 375 -36.22 1.06 31.05
C LEU A 375 -37.48 0.92 31.92
N ASN A 376 -38.01 2.03 32.44
CA ASN A 376 -39.24 2.02 33.24
C ASN A 376 -40.47 1.59 32.40
N VAL A 377 -40.55 1.97 31.14
CA VAL A 377 -41.64 1.53 30.24
C VAL A 377 -41.53 0.03 29.92
N GLN A 378 -40.31 -0.51 29.80
CA GLN A 378 -40.10 -1.95 29.63
C GLN A 378 -40.43 -2.76 30.89
N SER A 379 -40.18 -2.23 32.09
CA SER A 379 -40.61 -2.86 33.34
C SER A 379 -42.13 -2.88 33.50
N ASP A 380 -42.81 -1.80 33.10
CA ASP A 380 -44.27 -1.72 33.18
C ASP A 380 -44.96 -2.62 32.14
N ALA A 381 -44.40 -2.74 30.92
CA ALA A 381 -44.91 -3.63 29.88
C ALA A 381 -44.68 -5.12 30.21
N SER A 382 -43.57 -5.45 30.88
CA SER A 382 -43.30 -6.82 31.35
C SER A 382 -44.15 -7.19 32.58
N ALA A 383 -44.40 -6.25 33.50
CA ALA A 383 -45.35 -6.43 34.59
C ALA A 383 -46.79 -6.63 34.08
N ALA A 384 -47.23 -5.85 33.09
CA ALA A 384 -48.56 -6.01 32.49
C ALA A 384 -48.74 -7.33 31.71
N SER A 385 -47.65 -8.04 31.36
CA SER A 385 -47.68 -9.38 30.75
C SER A 385 -47.61 -10.53 31.76
N MET A 386 -47.39 -10.22 33.05
CA MET A 386 -47.33 -11.18 34.15
C MET A 386 -48.59 -11.16 35.05
N ASP A 387 -49.53 -10.26 34.79
CA ASP A 387 -50.83 -10.21 35.47
C ASP A 387 -51.85 -11.16 34.82
N ASP A 388 -51.53 -12.46 34.79
CA ASP A 388 -52.53 -13.53 34.76
C ASP A 388 -51.97 -14.79 35.44
N ASP A 389 -51.52 -14.66 36.69
CA ASP A 389 -51.65 -15.70 37.71
C ASP A 389 -51.18 -15.18 39.07
N SER A 390 -52.13 -14.63 39.81
CA SER A 390 -51.96 -14.27 41.21
C SER A 390 -51.61 -15.48 42.06
N LYS A 391 -50.44 -15.47 42.72
CA LYS A 391 -50.31 -16.00 44.08
C LYS A 391 -49.23 -15.27 44.86
N GLU A 392 -49.70 -14.59 45.91
CA GLU A 392 -48.95 -13.98 47.00
C GLU A 392 -47.73 -14.79 47.42
N CYS A 393 -46.59 -14.11 47.63
CA CYS A 393 -45.69 -14.48 48.71
C CYS A 393 -44.89 -13.25 49.18
N SER A 394 -45.24 -12.77 50.37
CA SER A 394 -44.49 -11.77 51.14
C SER A 394 -43.09 -12.28 51.47
N SER A 395 -42.06 -11.47 51.20
CA SER A 395 -40.87 -11.41 52.05
C SER A 395 -40.09 -10.12 51.84
N THR A 396 -40.30 -9.16 52.73
CA THR A 396 -39.26 -8.26 53.22
C THR A 396 -38.00 -9.06 53.59
N ILE A 397 -36.82 -8.63 53.14
CA ILE A 397 -35.52 -8.59 53.87
C ILE A 397 -34.38 -8.39 52.85
N HIS A 398 -33.74 -7.21 52.88
CA HIS A 398 -32.28 -6.99 52.93
C HIS A 398 -31.94 -5.54 52.53
N ARG A 399 -32.20 -4.64 53.48
CA ARG A 399 -31.39 -3.44 53.69
C ARG A 399 -30.12 -3.87 54.44
N ASP A 400 -29.03 -3.14 54.22
CA ASP A 400 -27.77 -3.13 54.99
C ASP A 400 -26.55 -3.78 54.31
N GLN A 401 -25.89 -2.99 53.45
CA GLN A 401 -24.43 -3.05 53.32
C GLN A 401 -23.89 -1.64 53.09
N TYR A 402 -23.55 -0.94 54.17
CA TYR A 402 -22.48 0.05 54.20
C TYR A 402 -22.14 0.29 55.67
N ILE A 403 -20.92 -0.07 56.09
CA ILE A 403 -20.04 0.72 56.97
C ILE A 403 -18.73 -0.06 57.26
N ALA A 404 -17.65 0.60 56.86
CA ALA A 404 -16.30 0.62 57.44
C ALA A 404 -15.49 -0.68 57.64
N ARG A 405 -14.37 -0.77 56.91
CA ARG A 405 -13.10 -1.24 57.48
C ARG A 405 -11.94 -0.31 57.09
N LYS A 406 -11.51 0.50 58.05
CA LYS A 406 -10.15 1.06 58.13
C LYS A 406 -9.47 0.47 59.37
N SER A 407 -8.14 0.39 59.27
CA SER A 407 -7.07 0.24 60.30
C SER A 407 -6.78 -1.14 60.92
N SER A 408 -5.67 -1.75 60.44
CA SER A 408 -4.37 -2.11 61.10
C SER A 408 -4.35 -2.82 62.47
N PRO A 409 -3.35 -3.68 62.83
CA PRO A 409 -1.90 -3.35 62.96
C PRO A 409 -0.90 -4.45 62.49
N SER A 410 0.25 -4.08 61.89
CA SER A 410 1.61 -4.04 62.45
C SER A 410 2.08 -5.20 63.34
N THR A 411 3.11 -5.93 62.90
CA THR A 411 4.36 -6.19 63.67
C THR A 411 5.51 -6.61 62.73
N THR A 412 6.65 -5.94 62.94
CA THR A 412 8.06 -6.27 62.65
C THR A 412 8.44 -7.71 63.09
N ASP A 413 9.50 -8.39 62.61
CA ASP A 413 10.91 -7.98 62.47
C ASP A 413 11.76 -9.13 61.84
N ARG A 414 12.98 -8.77 61.35
CA ARG A 414 14.21 -9.58 61.09
C ARG A 414 14.22 -10.60 59.93
N GLY A 415 15.25 -10.68 59.08
CA GLY A 415 16.54 -9.99 59.01
C GLY A 415 17.52 -10.74 58.09
N LEU A 416 18.32 -9.98 57.34
CA LEU A 416 19.69 -10.23 56.85
C LEU A 416 20.09 -11.64 56.36
N LYS A 417 20.25 -11.78 55.03
CA LYS A 417 21.55 -11.98 54.37
C LYS A 417 21.46 -11.66 52.89
#